data_AF-A0A7C1WNW3-F1
#
_entry.id   AF-A0A7C1WNW3-F1
#
_cell.length_a   1.000
_cell.length_b   1.000
_cell.length_c   1.000
_cell.angle_alpha   90.00
_cell.angle_beta   90.00
_cell.angle_gamma   90.00
#
_symmetry.space_group_name_H-M   'P 1'
#
loop_
_entity.id
_entity.type
_entity.pdbx_description
1 polymer ?
#
loop_
_entity_poly.entity_id
_entity_poly.type
_entity_poly.pdbx_seq_one_letter_code
_entity_poly.pdbx_strand_id
1 'polypeptide(L)'
;VGPVAFGASSHLARLVLEAMKLDPSVRAAVNIAYKPELVEKAERIGFKVVFVDRAWEPEGVKRVEGASMGWIVKEAFKIAGGAPDVIYDRGDVGKEAMIRVLAADAVRAVDKLLKLVR
;
A
#
# COMPACT_ATOMS: atom_id res chain seq x y z
N VAL A 1 11.21 6.47 16.87
CA VAL A 1 12.32 6.00 16.01
C VAL A 1 13.08 4.92 16.77
N GLY A 2 13.51 3.85 16.11
CA GLY A 2 14.18 2.70 16.72
C GLY A 2 14.93 1.85 15.68
N PRO A 3 15.64 0.80 16.09
CA PRO A 3 16.42 -0.04 15.19
C PRO A 3 15.51 -0.89 14.28
N VAL A 4 16.07 -1.39 13.18
CA VAL A 4 15.41 -2.38 12.34
C VAL A 4 15.37 -3.72 13.08
N ALA A 5 14.18 -4.30 13.22
CA ALA A 5 13.99 -5.62 13.83
C ALA A 5 12.79 -6.34 13.19
N PHE A 6 12.81 -7.68 13.21
CA PHE A 6 11.63 -8.46 12.87
C PHE A 6 10.50 -8.17 13.86
N GLY A 7 9.26 -8.09 13.37
CA GLY A 7 8.10 -7.76 14.19
C GLY A 7 7.96 -6.28 14.56
N ALA A 8 8.89 -5.40 14.15
CA ALA A 8 8.83 -3.97 14.48
C ALA A 8 7.65 -3.22 13.84
N SER A 9 7.01 -3.78 12.80
CA SER A 9 5.80 -3.24 12.18
C SER A 9 4.77 -4.35 12.04
N SER A 10 3.59 -4.18 12.64
CA SER A 10 2.46 -5.10 12.45
C SER A 10 1.60 -4.68 11.25
N HIS A 11 1.32 -3.38 11.13
CA HIS A 11 0.39 -2.86 10.11
C HIS A 11 0.92 -3.03 8.69
N LEU A 12 2.12 -2.54 8.39
CA LEU A 12 2.71 -2.63 7.05
C LEU A 12 3.15 -4.07 6.73
N ALA A 13 3.54 -4.85 7.75
CA ALA A 13 3.86 -6.26 7.56
C ALA A 13 2.65 -7.06 7.06
N ARG A 14 1.44 -6.84 7.60
CA ARG A 14 0.22 -7.51 7.10
C ARG A 14 -0.04 -7.22 5.62
N LEU A 15 0.21 -5.98 5.20
CA LEU A 15 0.10 -5.59 3.79
C LEU A 15 1.13 -6.32 2.92
N VAL A 16 2.41 -6.29 3.30
CA VAL A 16 3.47 -6.97 2.54
C VAL A 16 3.22 -8.48 2.48
N LEU A 17 2.83 -9.09 3.59
CA LEU A 17 2.54 -10.53 3.66
C LEU A 17 1.35 -10.91 2.77
N GLU A 18 0.30 -10.08 2.70
CA GLU A 18 -0.80 -10.35 1.78
C GLU A 18 -0.38 -10.17 0.32
N ALA A 19 0.43 -9.14 0.02
CA ALA A 19 0.94 -8.92 -1.33
C ALA A 19 1.81 -10.08 -1.79
N MET A 20 2.70 -10.57 -0.91
CA MET A 20 3.55 -11.74 -1.13
C MET A 20 2.77 -13.02 -1.45
N LYS A 21 1.59 -13.22 -0.86
CA LYS A 21 0.74 -14.39 -1.17
C LYS A 21 0.18 -14.35 -2.59
N LEU A 22 -0.09 -13.15 -3.11
CA LEU A 22 -0.64 -12.95 -4.45
C LEU A 22 0.47 -12.87 -5.50
N ASP A 23 1.60 -12.26 -5.16
CA ASP A 23 2.80 -12.15 -5.97
C ASP A 23 4.06 -12.23 -5.08
N PRO A 24 4.76 -13.38 -5.07
CA PRO A 24 5.97 -13.57 -4.26
C PRO A 24 7.12 -12.62 -4.58
N SER A 25 7.08 -11.93 -5.73
CA SER A 25 8.09 -10.94 -6.09
C SER A 25 7.97 -9.66 -5.27
N VAL A 26 6.81 -9.34 -4.70
CA VAL A 26 6.58 -8.15 -3.86
C VAL A 26 6.96 -8.48 -2.43
N ARG A 27 8.07 -7.94 -1.91
CA ARG A 27 8.55 -8.24 -0.54
C ARG A 27 8.81 -7.01 0.32
N ALA A 28 8.51 -5.82 -0.18
CA ALA A 28 8.70 -4.58 0.54
C ALA A 28 7.58 -3.59 0.24
N ALA A 29 7.33 -2.72 1.21
CA ALA A 29 6.47 -1.58 1.03
C ALA A 29 6.99 -0.39 1.85
N VAL A 30 6.65 0.82 1.41
CA VAL A 30 6.75 2.04 2.19
C VAL A 30 5.44 2.81 2.10
N ASN A 31 4.97 3.35 3.21
CA ASN A 31 3.78 4.20 3.23
C ASN A 31 4.15 5.66 3.50
N ILE A 32 3.43 6.57 2.83
CA ILE A 32 3.55 8.02 3.01
C ILE A 32 2.17 8.64 3.10
N ALA A 33 2.09 9.85 3.66
CA ALA A 33 0.86 10.62 3.69
C ALA A 33 0.30 10.82 2.28
N TYR A 34 -1.02 10.66 2.14
CA TYR A 34 -1.69 10.92 0.88
C TYR A 34 -1.60 12.41 0.50
N LYS A 35 -1.24 12.65 -0.75
CA LYS A 35 -1.29 13.95 -1.41
C LYS A 35 -1.74 13.72 -2.85
N PRO A 36 -2.80 14.40 -3.34
CA PRO A 36 -3.28 14.22 -4.70
C PRO A 36 -2.17 14.38 -5.75
N GLU A 37 -1.26 15.34 -5.55
CA GLU A 37 -0.18 15.66 -6.49
C GLU A 37 0.82 14.51 -6.64
N LEU A 38 1.04 13.71 -5.58
CA LEU A 38 1.92 12.54 -5.63
C LEU A 38 1.29 11.38 -6.40
N VAL A 39 -0.03 11.23 -6.32
CA VAL A 39 -0.78 10.23 -7.10
C VAL A 39 -0.73 10.59 -8.58
N GLU A 40 -1.04 11.84 -8.93
CA GLU A 40 -0.96 12.32 -10.31
C GLU A 40 0.44 12.13 -10.89
N LYS A 41 1.48 12.42 -10.10
CA LYS A 41 2.86 12.23 -10.53
C LYS A 41 3.19 10.76 -10.74
N ALA A 42 2.74 9.86 -9.85
CA ALA A 42 2.93 8.41 -10.02
C ALA A 42 2.32 7.92 -11.35
N GLU A 43 1.11 8.36 -11.67
CA GLU A 43 0.44 8.05 -12.93
C GLU A 43 1.24 8.58 -14.14
N ARG A 44 1.70 9.84 -14.08
CA ARG A 44 2.50 10.46 -15.16
C ARG A 44 3.82 9.75 -15.45
N ILE A 45 4.48 9.20 -14.43
CA ILE A 45 5.74 8.45 -14.61
C ILE A 45 5.52 6.97 -14.98
N GLY A 46 4.27 6.59 -15.26
CA GLY A 46 3.91 5.25 -15.75
C GLY A 46 3.82 4.19 -14.66
N PHE A 47 3.70 4.58 -13.38
CA PHE A 47 3.43 3.61 -12.33
C PHE A 47 2.01 3.08 -12.46
N LYS A 48 1.84 1.80 -12.12
CA LYS A 48 0.51 1.19 -11.96
C LYS A 48 -0.06 1.61 -10.62
N VAL A 49 -0.94 2.61 -10.65
CA VAL A 49 -1.55 3.20 -9.46
C VAL A 49 -2.98 2.69 -9.29
N VAL A 50 -3.32 2.28 -8.07
CA VAL A 50 -4.66 1.79 -7.75
C VAL A 50 -5.23 2.56 -6.55
N PHE A 51 -6.43 3.09 -6.74
CA PHE A 51 -7.25 3.63 -5.67
C PHE A 51 -8.06 2.50 -5.02
N VAL A 52 -8.05 2.43 -3.70
CA VAL A 52 -8.93 1.55 -2.93
C VAL A 52 -9.81 2.41 -2.03
N ASP A 53 -11.10 2.43 -2.35
CA ASP A 53 -12.09 3.18 -1.59
C ASP A 53 -12.58 2.37 -0.39
N ARG A 54 -12.22 2.81 0.82
CA ARG A 54 -12.59 2.18 2.09
C ARG A 54 -14.10 2.17 2.36
N ALA A 55 -14.91 2.95 1.63
CA ALA A 55 -16.36 2.85 1.70
C ALA A 55 -16.86 1.45 1.29
N TRP A 56 -16.12 0.75 0.44
CA TRP A 56 -16.45 -0.60 -0.05
C TRP A 56 -15.85 -1.72 0.81
N GLU A 57 -15.11 -1.39 1.86
CA GLU A 57 -14.57 -2.39 2.78
C GLU A 57 -15.73 -3.08 3.52
N PRO A 58 -15.88 -4.42 3.40
CA PRO A 58 -16.99 -5.13 4.02
C PRO A 58 -17.03 -4.92 5.53
N GLU A 59 -18.22 -4.78 6.11
CA GLU A 59 -18.35 -4.52 7.55
C GLU A 59 -17.67 -5.59 8.42
N GLY A 60 -17.75 -6.86 8.01
CA GLY A 60 -17.06 -7.95 8.70
C GLY A 60 -15.53 -7.81 8.71
N VAL A 61 -14.96 -7.14 7.70
CA VAL A 61 -13.53 -6.80 7.66
C VAL A 61 -13.27 -5.56 8.51
N LYS A 62 -14.10 -4.50 8.40
CA LYS A 62 -13.94 -3.27 9.19
C LYS A 62 -13.93 -3.50 10.69
N ARG A 63 -14.74 -4.45 11.18
CA ARG A 63 -14.86 -4.78 12.61
C ARG A 63 -13.68 -5.59 13.15
N VAL A 64 -12.90 -6.25 12.29
CA VAL A 64 -11.78 -7.09 12.71
C VAL A 64 -10.48 -6.28 12.63
N GLU A 65 -9.86 -6.05 13.78
CA GLU A 65 -8.61 -5.29 13.85
C GLU A 65 -7.52 -5.93 12.97
N GLY A 66 -6.91 -5.12 12.11
CA GLY A 66 -5.84 -5.56 11.22
C GLY A 66 -6.29 -6.25 9.93
N ALA A 67 -7.59 -6.53 9.75
CA ALA A 67 -8.10 -7.19 8.54
C ALA A 67 -8.11 -6.27 7.31
N SER A 68 -8.19 -4.94 7.51
CA SER A 68 -8.23 -3.96 6.43
C SER A 68 -7.07 -4.06 5.45
N MET A 69 -5.85 -4.32 5.93
CA MET A 69 -4.67 -4.34 5.04
C MET A 69 -4.74 -5.48 4.03
N GLY A 70 -5.21 -6.64 4.44
CA GLY A 70 -5.36 -7.77 3.54
C GLY A 70 -6.44 -7.51 2.49
N TRP A 71 -7.57 -6.90 2.89
CA TRP A 71 -8.62 -6.51 1.95
C TRP A 71 -8.13 -5.46 0.94
N ILE A 72 -7.44 -4.41 1.40
CA ILE A 72 -6.89 -3.36 0.51
C ILE A 72 -5.98 -3.97 -0.56
N VAL A 73 -5.09 -4.89 -0.16
CA VAL A 73 -4.17 -5.54 -1.10
C VAL A 73 -4.92 -6.39 -2.12
N LYS A 74 -5.87 -7.23 -1.67
CA LYS A 74 -6.66 -8.07 -2.58
C LYS A 74 -7.45 -7.24 -3.59
N GLU A 75 -8.11 -6.17 -3.13
CA GLU A 75 -8.88 -5.31 -4.02
C GLU A 75 -7.95 -4.59 -5.00
N ALA A 76 -6.80 -4.10 -4.53
CA ALA A 76 -5.84 -3.43 -5.40
C ALA A 76 -5.28 -4.35 -6.49
N PHE A 77 -4.89 -5.58 -6.13
CA PHE A 77 -4.38 -6.57 -7.08
C PHE A 77 -5.43 -7.00 -8.10
N LYS A 78 -6.69 -7.12 -7.66
CA LYS A 78 -7.83 -7.43 -8.52
C LYS A 78 -8.09 -6.32 -9.55
N ILE A 79 -8.14 -5.06 -9.11
CA ILE A 79 -8.32 -3.90 -10.00
C ILE A 79 -7.16 -3.80 -11.00
N ALA A 80 -5.93 -4.01 -10.52
CA ALA A 80 -4.74 -3.98 -11.36
C ALA A 80 -4.65 -5.19 -12.32
N GLY A 81 -5.20 -6.35 -11.98
CA GLY A 81 -4.87 -7.61 -12.67
C GLY A 81 -3.43 -8.09 -12.41
N GLY A 82 -2.88 -7.78 -11.24
CA GLY A 82 -1.50 -8.10 -10.83
C GLY A 82 -0.97 -7.13 -9.78
N ALA A 83 0.29 -7.24 -9.38
CA ALA A 83 0.89 -6.32 -8.41
C ALA A 83 0.93 -4.87 -8.93
N PRO A 84 0.30 -3.89 -8.26
CA PRO A 84 0.47 -2.48 -8.58
C PRO A 84 1.78 -1.92 -7.99
N ASP A 85 2.26 -0.81 -8.53
CA ASP A 85 3.37 -0.05 -7.95
C ASP A 85 2.91 0.74 -6.72
N VAL A 86 1.70 1.29 -6.78
CA VAL A 86 1.15 2.19 -5.77
C VAL A 86 -0.30 1.81 -5.45
N ILE A 87 -0.61 1.72 -4.16
CA ILE A 87 -1.97 1.59 -3.64
C ILE A 87 -2.25 2.82 -2.78
N TYR A 88 -3.32 3.56 -3.05
CA TYR A 88 -3.72 4.68 -2.19
C TYR A 88 -5.17 4.59 -1.76
N ASP A 89 -5.47 5.20 -0.62
CA ASP A 89 -6.82 5.41 -0.12
C ASP A 89 -6.97 6.84 0.42
N ARG A 90 -8.21 7.33 0.48
CA ARG A 90 -8.54 8.68 0.97
C ARG A 90 -8.91 8.72 2.45
N GLY A 91 -8.58 7.67 3.19
CA GLY A 91 -8.96 7.52 4.59
C GLY A 91 -10.41 7.06 4.75
N ASP A 92 -10.84 7.05 6.00
CA ASP A 92 -12.22 6.80 6.44
C ASP A 92 -12.38 7.52 7.80
N VAL A 93 -13.57 7.51 8.40
CA VAL A 93 -13.76 8.04 9.77
C VAL A 93 -12.78 7.38 10.73
N GLY A 94 -11.87 8.17 11.31
CA GLY A 94 -10.82 7.69 12.21
C GLY A 94 -9.65 6.94 11.54
N LYS A 95 -9.55 6.94 10.19
CA LYS A 95 -8.45 6.33 9.43
C LYS A 95 -7.81 7.37 8.52
N GLU A 96 -6.51 7.59 8.66
CA GLU A 96 -5.76 8.53 7.82
C GLU A 96 -5.65 8.06 6.37
N ALA A 97 -5.68 9.02 5.44
CA ALA A 97 -5.42 8.80 4.03
C ALA A 97 -3.94 8.49 3.79
N MET A 98 -3.65 7.47 2.98
CA MET A 98 -2.30 6.93 2.82
C MET A 98 -2.01 6.50 1.39
N ILE A 99 -0.77 6.69 0.96
CA ILE A 99 -0.17 6.09 -0.24
C ILE A 99 0.78 4.98 0.24
N ARG A 100 0.72 3.80 -0.39
CA ARG A 100 1.61 2.65 -0.15
C ARG A 100 2.30 2.29 -1.46
N VAL A 101 3.63 2.30 -1.46
CA VAL A 101 4.45 1.93 -2.61
C VAL A 101 4.93 0.50 -2.40
N LEU A 102 4.68 -0.38 -3.37
CA LEU A 102 5.10 -1.78 -3.34
C LEU A 102 6.36 -2.00 -4.18
N ALA A 103 7.25 -2.89 -3.71
CA ALA A 103 8.46 -3.26 -4.45
C ALA A 103 8.99 -4.64 -4.05
N ALA A 104 9.98 -5.11 -4.80
CA ALA A 104 10.64 -6.39 -4.55
C ALA A 104 11.59 -6.38 -3.34
N ASP A 105 12.06 -5.19 -2.93
CA ASP A 105 12.95 -5.00 -1.80
C ASP A 105 12.88 -3.55 -1.30
N ALA A 106 13.47 -3.29 -0.13
CA ALA A 106 13.42 -1.99 0.51
C ALA A 106 14.11 -0.89 -0.30
N VAL A 107 15.19 -1.21 -1.01
CA VAL A 107 15.93 -0.23 -1.84
C VAL A 107 15.04 0.24 -2.99
N ARG A 108 14.44 -0.71 -3.74
CA ARG A 108 13.51 -0.39 -4.83
C ARG A 108 12.26 0.35 -4.34
N ALA A 109 11.76 0.05 -3.13
CA ALA A 109 10.64 0.80 -2.54
C ALA A 109 11.02 2.27 -2.33
N VAL A 110 12.23 2.54 -1.82
CA VAL A 110 12.75 3.90 -1.64
C VAL A 110 13.02 4.58 -2.99
N ASP A 111 13.59 3.87 -3.97
CA ASP A 111 13.83 4.43 -5.31
C ASP A 111 12.52 4.87 -5.98
N LYS A 112 11.47 4.03 -5.90
CA LYS A 112 10.14 4.40 -6.38
C LYS A 112 9.59 5.61 -5.63
N LEU A 113 9.70 5.62 -4.30
CA LEU A 113 9.26 6.75 -3.47
C LEU A 113 9.97 8.05 -3.85
N LEU A 114 11.28 8.02 -4.06
CA LEU A 114 12.07 9.20 -4.43
C LEU A 114 11.64 9.80 -5.77
N LYS A 115 11.21 8.98 -6.73
CA LYS A 115 10.61 9.45 -7.99
C LYS A 115 9.30 10.20 -7.79
N LEU A 116 8.59 9.98 -6.69
CA LEU A 116 7.36 10.70 -6.35
C LEU A 116 7.68 12.03 -5.66
N VAL A 117 8.59 12.02 -4.69
CA VAL A 117 8.81 13.18 -3.81
C VAL A 117 9.88 14.17 -4.30
N ARG A 118 10.65 13.82 -5.34
CA ARG A 118 11.61 14.71 -6.02
C ARG A 118 11.14 14.97 -7.43
#